data_AF-A0A820LVC6-F1
#
_entry.id   AF-A0A820LVC6-F1
#
_cell.length_a   1.000
_cell.length_b   1.000
_cell.length_c   1.000
_cell.angle_alpha   90.00
_cell.angle_beta   90.00
_cell.angle_gamma   90.00
#
_symmetry.space_group_name_H-M   'P 1'
#
loop_
_entity.id
_entity.type
_entity.pdbx_description
1 polymer ?
#
loop_
_entity_poly.entity_id
_entity_poly.type
_entity_poly.pdbx_seq_one_letter_code
_entity_poly.pdbx_strand_id
1 'polypeptide(L)'
;MSKQVRAREIGIPFKGTPGIFNSITDVRGVEVGHRTLIEDSEQPSTDPKPIRTGITVILPRGKSISGNLEEQQTFGAWYSLNGNGEMTGTTWLEESGFLAPIIAITNTHSVGTVRDAAIQWIAQQSTGSVVSDDDYCPLSLPVVAETWDGFLNDINGFHVQPQHLFDAIRSASSGHIVEGNVGGGTGMPISRARTCLDILFYSIYEKCL
;
A
#
# COMPACT_ATOMS: atom_id res chain seq x y z
N MET A 1 -9.65 23.98 2.79
CA MET A 1 -9.60 22.98 1.70
C MET A 1 -11.03 22.63 1.34
N SER A 2 -11.41 22.74 0.06
CA SER A 2 -12.74 22.33 -0.40
C SER A 2 -12.88 20.81 -0.22
N LYS A 3 -14.06 20.36 0.22
CA LYS A 3 -14.38 18.93 0.27
C LYS A 3 -14.19 18.33 -1.12
N GLN A 4 -13.36 17.30 -1.25
CA GLN A 4 -13.17 16.59 -2.51
C GLN A 4 -14.47 15.85 -2.84
N VAL A 5 -15.07 16.17 -3.99
CA VAL A 5 -16.37 15.62 -4.38
C VAL A 5 -16.17 14.26 -5.05
N ARG A 6 -16.90 13.24 -4.59
CA ARG A 6 -16.82 11.88 -5.14
C ARG A 6 -17.87 11.62 -6.20
N ALA A 7 -17.65 10.60 -7.03
CA ALA A 7 -18.50 10.27 -8.18
C ALA A 7 -20.01 10.16 -7.85
N ARG A 8 -20.38 9.51 -6.73
CA ARG A 8 -21.77 9.41 -6.28
C ARG A 8 -22.36 10.78 -5.87
N GLU A 9 -21.56 11.69 -5.34
CA GLU A 9 -22.00 13.02 -4.91
C GLU A 9 -22.35 13.94 -6.10
N ILE A 10 -21.78 13.66 -7.29
CA ILE A 10 -22.14 14.32 -8.55
C ILE A 10 -23.17 13.53 -9.39
N GLY A 11 -23.82 12.52 -8.80
CA GLY A 11 -24.92 11.79 -9.44
C GLY A 11 -24.50 10.70 -10.43
N ILE A 12 -23.23 10.26 -10.45
CA ILE A 12 -22.82 9.11 -11.27
C ILE A 12 -23.44 7.84 -10.67
N PRO A 13 -24.23 7.06 -11.45
CA PRO A 13 -24.91 5.89 -10.94
C PRO A 13 -23.97 4.69 -10.79
N PHE A 14 -24.04 4.02 -9.64
CA PHE A 14 -23.33 2.76 -9.37
C PHE A 14 -24.27 1.78 -8.67
N LYS A 15 -24.07 0.47 -8.90
CA LYS A 15 -24.80 -0.59 -8.21
C LYS A 15 -24.35 -0.71 -6.74
N GLY A 16 -25.22 -1.29 -5.90
CA GLY A 16 -24.94 -1.57 -4.49
C GLY A 16 -25.01 -0.34 -3.57
N THR A 17 -25.05 -0.63 -2.27
CA THR A 17 -25.04 0.36 -1.19
C THR A 17 -23.64 0.39 -0.56
N PRO A 18 -22.94 1.52 -0.57
CA PRO A 18 -21.63 1.61 0.05
C PRO A 18 -21.72 1.60 1.58
N GLY A 19 -20.59 1.33 2.24
CA GLY A 19 -20.45 1.58 3.68
C GLY A 19 -20.49 3.08 4.02
N ILE A 20 -20.32 3.39 5.30
CA ILE A 20 -20.45 4.74 5.85
C ILE A 20 -19.43 5.69 5.21
N PHE A 21 -18.19 5.22 5.04
CA PHE A 21 -17.11 5.99 4.45
C PHE A 21 -17.06 5.84 2.93
N ASN A 22 -17.70 4.81 2.36
CA ASN A 22 -17.54 4.40 0.95
C ASN A 22 -16.05 4.25 0.62
N SER A 23 -15.35 3.47 1.44
CA SER A 23 -13.89 3.28 1.45
C SER A 23 -13.52 1.89 1.93
N ILE A 24 -12.30 1.42 1.63
CA ILE A 24 -11.77 0.15 2.13
C ILE A 24 -11.76 0.07 3.67
N THR A 25 -11.64 1.21 4.34
CA THR A 25 -11.68 1.36 5.80
C THR A 25 -13.08 1.15 6.41
N ASP A 26 -14.13 0.96 5.60
CA ASP A 26 -15.41 0.45 6.10
C ASP A 26 -15.28 -1.00 6.63
N VAL A 27 -14.23 -1.73 6.23
CA VAL A 27 -13.86 -3.00 6.85
C VAL A 27 -13.18 -2.73 8.19
N ARG A 28 -13.82 -3.20 9.28
CA ARG A 28 -13.33 -3.00 10.65
C ARG A 28 -11.88 -3.47 10.81
N GLY A 29 -11.03 -2.59 11.35
CA GLY A 29 -9.63 -2.87 11.63
C GLY A 29 -8.68 -2.48 10.50
N VAL A 30 -9.19 -2.25 9.28
CA VAL A 30 -8.36 -1.78 8.17
C VAL A 30 -7.98 -0.31 8.39
N GLU A 31 -6.69 -0.03 8.26
CA GLU A 31 -6.13 1.31 8.24
C GLU A 31 -5.40 1.58 6.92
N VAL A 32 -5.49 2.81 6.42
CA VAL A 32 -4.79 3.27 5.22
C VAL A 32 -3.96 4.49 5.55
N GLY A 33 -2.72 4.49 5.11
CA GLY A 33 -1.77 5.58 5.32
C GLY A 33 -1.05 5.98 4.04
N HIS A 34 -0.59 7.23 4.01
CA HIS A 34 0.09 7.80 2.87
C HIS A 34 1.34 8.57 3.28
N ARG A 35 2.36 8.52 2.43
CA ARG A 35 3.44 9.49 2.37
C ARG A 35 3.55 10.02 0.95
N THR A 36 3.20 11.28 0.77
CA THR A 36 3.21 11.98 -0.52
C THR A 36 4.48 12.82 -0.65
N LEU A 37 5.19 12.71 -1.77
CA LEU A 37 6.39 13.47 -2.11
C LEU A 37 6.10 14.34 -3.32
N ILE A 38 6.12 15.66 -3.12
CA ILE A 38 5.90 16.67 -4.16
C ILE A 38 6.96 17.74 -3.98
N GLU A 39 7.96 17.74 -4.86
CA GLU A 39 9.04 18.73 -4.87
C GLU A 39 9.27 19.19 -6.30
N ASP A 40 9.30 20.50 -6.52
CA ASP A 40 9.60 21.07 -7.82
C ASP A 40 11.09 20.91 -8.13
N SER A 41 11.41 20.78 -9.41
CA SER A 41 12.81 20.63 -9.80
C SER A 41 13.52 21.99 -9.72
N GLU A 42 14.57 22.06 -8.90
CA GLU A 42 15.40 23.26 -8.76
C GLU A 42 16.60 23.28 -9.71
N GLN A 43 16.81 22.21 -10.50
CA GLN A 43 17.99 22.07 -11.34
C GLN A 43 17.88 22.83 -12.67
N PRO A 44 18.91 23.62 -13.06
CA PRO A 44 19.02 24.15 -14.42
C PRO A 44 19.43 23.01 -15.38
N SER A 45 18.47 22.19 -15.78
CA SER A 45 18.65 21.18 -16.84
C SER A 45 17.70 21.44 -18.00
N THR A 46 17.91 20.76 -19.13
CA THR A 46 17.08 20.92 -20.33
C THR A 46 15.71 20.24 -20.23
N ASP A 47 15.51 19.36 -19.23
CA ASP A 47 14.23 18.71 -18.90
C ASP A 47 14.21 18.31 -17.40
N PRO A 48 14.10 19.28 -16.49
CA PRO A 48 14.17 19.03 -15.06
C PRO A 48 12.85 18.41 -14.58
N LYS A 49 12.82 17.09 -14.40
CA LYS A 49 11.64 16.39 -13.88
C LYS A 49 11.47 16.65 -12.38
N PRO A 50 10.25 16.96 -11.91
CA PRO A 50 9.97 17.14 -10.50
C PRO A 50 9.82 15.79 -9.78
N ILE A 51 9.79 15.83 -8.45
CA ILE A 51 9.43 14.67 -7.63
C ILE A 51 7.90 14.67 -7.47
N ARG A 52 7.26 13.59 -7.92
CA ARG A 52 5.80 13.38 -7.84
C ARG A 52 5.52 11.92 -7.55
N THR A 53 5.82 11.47 -6.34
CA THR A 53 5.72 10.06 -5.99
C THR A 53 5.31 9.88 -4.53
N GLY A 54 5.33 8.65 -4.02
CA GLY A 54 5.03 8.39 -2.63
C GLY A 54 4.76 6.93 -2.34
N ILE A 55 4.27 6.68 -1.13
CA ILE A 55 3.88 5.34 -0.66
C ILE A 55 2.46 5.42 -0.13
N THR A 56 1.63 4.46 -0.50
CA THR A 56 0.38 4.13 0.19
C THR A 56 0.57 2.81 0.93
N VAL A 57 0.15 2.74 2.19
CA VAL A 57 0.13 1.49 2.96
C VAL A 57 -1.30 1.14 3.32
N ILE A 58 -1.60 -0.15 3.30
CA ILE A 58 -2.85 -0.72 3.77
C ILE A 58 -2.49 -1.76 4.82
N LEU A 59 -3.05 -1.60 6.02
CA LEU A 59 -2.80 -2.46 7.17
C LEU A 59 -4.09 -3.22 7.47
N PRO A 60 -4.20 -4.50 7.10
CA PRO A 60 -5.45 -5.26 7.23
C PRO A 60 -6.00 -5.33 8.66
N ARG A 61 -5.11 -5.29 9.66
CA ARG A 61 -5.44 -5.33 11.10
C ARG A 61 -4.99 -4.08 11.86
N GLY A 62 -4.64 -3.01 11.15
CA GLY A 62 -4.14 -1.75 11.72
C GLY A 62 -2.67 -1.81 12.15
N LYS A 63 -2.12 -0.65 12.52
CA LYS A 63 -0.70 -0.49 12.89
C LYS A 63 -0.35 -0.93 14.31
N SER A 64 -1.35 -1.03 15.18
CA SER A 64 -1.17 -1.51 16.55
C SER A 64 -1.22 -3.03 16.57
N ILE A 65 -0.07 -3.66 16.39
CA ILE A 65 0.08 -5.11 16.54
C ILE A 65 -0.08 -5.46 18.03
N SER A 66 -1.08 -6.28 18.34
CA SER A 66 -1.27 -6.91 19.65
C SER A 66 -1.24 -8.43 19.48
N GLY A 67 -0.33 -9.11 20.18
CA GLY A 67 -0.15 -10.56 20.04
C GLY A 67 1.07 -10.93 19.19
N ASN A 68 1.16 -12.20 18.78
CA ASN A 68 2.26 -12.68 17.95
C ASN A 68 2.07 -12.25 16.47
N LEU A 69 3.14 -12.31 15.65
CA LEU A 69 3.08 -11.91 14.24
C LEU A 69 2.17 -12.80 13.38
N GLU A 70 1.97 -14.07 13.76
CA GLU A 70 1.10 -15.01 13.04
C GLU A 70 -0.37 -14.56 13.12
N GLU A 71 -0.82 -14.11 14.29
CA GLU A 71 -2.16 -13.55 14.50
C GLU A 71 -2.43 -12.28 13.68
N GLN A 72 -1.36 -11.60 13.23
CA GLN A 72 -1.46 -10.41 12.41
C GLN A 72 -1.62 -10.71 10.92
N GLN A 73 -1.40 -11.95 10.51
CA GLN A 73 -1.67 -12.36 9.13
C GLN A 73 -3.18 -12.39 8.85
N THR A 74 -3.51 -12.24 7.58
CA THR A 74 -4.89 -12.34 7.10
C THR A 74 -4.94 -13.28 5.92
N PHE A 75 -6.09 -13.89 5.64
CA PHE A 75 -6.24 -14.62 4.39
C PHE A 75 -6.30 -13.64 3.22
N GLY A 76 -5.65 -13.99 2.12
CA GLY A 76 -5.67 -13.19 0.90
C GLY A 76 -5.46 -14.04 -0.34
N ALA A 77 -5.73 -13.43 -1.48
CA ALA A 77 -5.48 -13.99 -2.80
C ALA A 77 -5.05 -12.87 -3.73
N TRP A 78 -4.46 -13.24 -4.86
CA TRP A 78 -4.07 -12.29 -5.90
C TRP A 78 -4.41 -12.85 -7.28
N TYR A 79 -4.45 -11.98 -8.27
CA TYR A 79 -4.66 -12.37 -9.66
C TYR A 79 -3.92 -11.41 -10.59
N SER A 80 -3.29 -11.96 -11.63
CA SER A 80 -2.65 -11.17 -12.68
C SER A 80 -3.55 -11.07 -13.90
N LEU A 81 -4.21 -9.91 -14.07
CA LEU A 81 -4.92 -9.61 -15.31
C LEU A 81 -3.93 -9.41 -16.47
N ASN A 82 -2.83 -8.70 -16.21
CA ASN A 82 -1.71 -8.52 -17.13
C ASN A 82 -0.43 -8.36 -16.28
N GLY A 83 0.61 -9.11 -16.62
CA GLY A 83 1.83 -9.20 -15.81
C GLY A 83 2.88 -8.13 -16.10
N ASN A 84 2.54 -7.01 -16.74
CA ASN A 84 3.48 -5.91 -16.96
C ASN A 84 3.55 -4.99 -15.74
N GLY A 85 4.11 -5.51 -14.65
CA GLY A 85 4.34 -4.82 -13.39
C GLY A 85 4.91 -5.77 -12.33
N GLU A 86 5.07 -5.26 -11.11
CA GLU A 86 5.63 -6.02 -9.98
C GLU A 86 4.68 -6.04 -8.78
N MET A 87 4.63 -7.19 -8.11
CA MET A 87 3.95 -7.39 -6.84
C MET A 87 4.67 -8.49 -6.05
N THR A 88 5.42 -8.08 -5.02
CA THR A 88 6.20 -9.02 -4.20
C THR A 88 5.28 -9.86 -3.31
N GLY A 89 5.81 -10.97 -2.75
CA GLY A 89 5.11 -11.79 -1.75
C GLY A 89 4.00 -12.69 -2.32
N THR A 90 3.66 -12.55 -3.61
CA THR A 90 2.61 -13.31 -4.29
C THR A 90 2.82 -14.83 -4.28
N THR A 91 4.07 -15.32 -4.40
CA THR A 91 4.35 -16.76 -4.33
C THR A 91 3.95 -17.37 -2.99
N TRP A 92 4.23 -16.68 -1.88
CA TRP A 92 3.83 -17.17 -0.56
C TRP A 92 2.34 -16.98 -0.29
N LEU A 93 1.76 -15.90 -0.80
CA LEU A 93 0.32 -15.69 -0.75
C LEU A 93 -0.43 -16.81 -1.47
N GLU A 94 0.05 -17.24 -2.64
CA GLU A 94 -0.52 -18.35 -3.41
C GLU A 94 -0.36 -19.69 -2.68
N GLU A 95 0.82 -19.97 -2.14
CA GLU A 95 1.12 -21.25 -1.49
C GLU A 95 0.39 -21.40 -0.15
N SER A 96 0.40 -20.36 0.67
CA SER A 96 -0.06 -20.42 2.06
C SER A 96 -1.48 -19.89 2.26
N GLY A 97 -1.96 -19.05 1.34
CA GLY A 97 -3.18 -18.26 1.51
C GLY A 97 -3.02 -17.10 2.51
N PHE A 98 -1.84 -16.90 3.12
CA PHE A 98 -1.60 -15.86 4.12
C PHE A 98 -0.98 -14.61 3.50
N LEU A 99 -1.68 -13.49 3.73
CA LEU A 99 -1.24 -12.14 3.47
C LEU A 99 -0.50 -11.59 4.70
N ALA A 100 0.70 -11.05 4.46
CA ALA A 100 1.51 -10.33 5.42
C ALA A 100 0.73 -9.14 6.05
N PRO A 101 1.12 -8.67 7.25
CA PRO A 101 0.37 -7.63 7.99
C PRO A 101 0.41 -6.23 7.34
N ILE A 102 1.06 -6.09 6.18
CA ILE A 102 1.18 -4.84 5.44
C ILE A 102 1.13 -5.10 3.93
N ILE A 103 0.35 -4.28 3.24
CA ILE A 103 0.43 -4.06 1.80
C ILE A 103 0.99 -2.66 1.58
N ALA A 104 1.95 -2.51 0.68
CA ALA A 104 2.45 -1.20 0.27
C ALA A 104 2.36 -1.03 -1.25
N ILE A 105 2.08 0.20 -1.69
CA ILE A 105 1.95 0.59 -3.09
C ILE A 105 2.82 1.82 -3.32
N THR A 106 3.71 1.75 -4.32
CA THR A 106 4.70 2.80 -4.63
C THR A 106 4.97 2.87 -6.14
N ASN A 107 6.03 3.57 -6.56
CA ASN A 107 6.49 3.57 -7.95
C ASN A 107 7.33 2.34 -8.29
N THR A 108 7.41 2.00 -9.58
CA THR A 108 8.11 0.80 -10.10
C THR A 108 9.53 0.63 -9.56
N HIS A 109 10.32 1.70 -9.54
CA HIS A 109 11.75 1.62 -9.17
C HIS A 109 11.96 1.60 -7.65
N SER A 110 10.90 1.77 -6.86
CA SER A 110 10.97 1.86 -5.40
C SER A 110 10.43 0.61 -4.69
N VAL A 111 9.98 -0.42 -5.42
CA VAL A 111 9.46 -1.67 -4.85
C VAL A 111 10.48 -2.30 -3.88
N GLY A 112 11.75 -2.42 -4.28
CA GLY A 112 12.80 -3.00 -3.44
C GLY A 112 12.98 -2.26 -2.12
N THR A 113 13.14 -0.92 -2.17
CA THR A 113 13.28 -0.07 -0.98
C THR A 113 12.10 -0.21 -0.02
N VAL A 114 10.88 -0.21 -0.56
CA VAL A 114 9.65 -0.29 0.24
C VAL A 114 9.47 -1.70 0.83
N ARG A 115 9.81 -2.75 0.08
CA ARG A 115 9.79 -4.14 0.55
C ARG A 115 10.75 -4.37 1.70
N ASP A 116 11.99 -3.89 1.59
CA ASP A 116 12.99 -4.05 2.65
C ASP A 116 12.63 -3.23 3.91
N ALA A 117 12.08 -2.03 3.73
CA ALA A 117 11.56 -1.24 4.85
C ALA A 117 10.36 -1.91 5.54
N ALA A 118 9.50 -2.62 4.78
CA ALA A 118 8.36 -3.34 5.34
C ALA A 118 8.81 -4.53 6.19
N ILE A 119 9.83 -5.26 5.75
CA ILE A 119 10.46 -6.32 6.55
C ILE A 119 11.05 -5.75 7.84
N GLN A 120 11.74 -4.61 7.77
CA GLN A 120 12.26 -3.93 8.98
C GLN A 120 11.13 -3.54 9.94
N TRP A 121 10.03 -3.00 9.42
CA TRP A 121 8.87 -2.67 10.25
C TRP A 121 8.30 -3.91 10.95
N ILE A 122 8.08 -5.01 10.22
CA ILE A 122 7.58 -6.27 10.77
C ILE A 122 8.51 -6.81 11.86
N ALA A 123 9.83 -6.83 11.60
CA ALA A 123 10.83 -7.29 12.55
C ALA A 123 10.85 -6.43 13.84
N GLN A 124 10.64 -5.12 13.72
CA GLN A 124 10.52 -4.22 14.89
C GLN A 124 9.24 -4.48 15.71
N GLN A 125 8.19 -5.05 15.13
CA GLN A 125 7.00 -5.42 15.89
C GLN A 125 7.20 -6.72 16.68
N SER A 126 8.02 -7.65 16.19
CA SER A 126 8.33 -8.91 16.90
C SER A 126 9.17 -8.74 18.17
N THR A 127 9.99 -7.69 18.27
CA THR A 127 10.95 -7.51 19.38
C THR A 127 10.32 -7.09 20.72
N GLY A 128 9.00 -6.90 20.77
CA GLY A 128 8.24 -6.79 22.03
C GLY A 128 8.04 -8.13 22.75
N SER A 129 8.17 -9.24 22.01
CA SER A 129 8.38 -10.59 22.54
C SER A 129 9.89 -10.82 22.58
N VAL A 130 10.41 -11.23 23.73
CA VAL A 130 11.84 -11.55 23.93
C VAL A 130 12.31 -12.38 22.74
N VAL A 131 13.23 -11.87 21.92
CA VAL A 131 13.88 -12.68 20.89
C VAL A 131 14.84 -13.60 21.62
N SER A 132 14.37 -14.80 21.97
CA SER A 132 15.27 -15.89 22.30
C SER A 132 15.89 -16.43 21.01
N ASP A 133 17.04 -17.11 21.09
CA ASP A 133 17.66 -17.77 19.92
C ASP A 133 16.74 -18.83 19.27
N ASP A 134 15.63 -19.19 19.93
CA ASP A 134 14.57 -20.09 19.46
C ASP A 134 13.36 -19.35 18.82
N ASP A 135 13.29 -18.01 18.91
CA ASP A 135 12.19 -17.22 18.36
C ASP A 135 12.41 -16.91 16.88
N TYR A 136 11.86 -17.80 16.07
CA TYR A 136 11.70 -17.67 14.63
C TYR A 136 11.13 -16.29 14.29
N CYS A 137 11.92 -15.40 13.67
CA CYS A 137 11.33 -14.29 12.92
C CYS A 137 10.65 -14.92 11.71
N PRO A 138 9.30 -14.98 11.65
CA PRO A 138 8.63 -15.67 10.57
C PRO A 138 9.08 -15.03 9.26
N LEU A 139 9.44 -15.89 8.30
CA LEU A 139 9.83 -15.52 6.94
C LEU A 139 8.89 -14.42 6.41
N SER A 140 9.39 -13.18 6.37
CA SER A 140 8.56 -12.03 6.04
C SER A 140 8.58 -11.76 4.55
N LEU A 141 7.49 -12.12 3.87
CA LEU A 141 7.28 -11.90 2.43
C LEU A 141 6.14 -10.88 2.23
N PRO A 142 6.38 -9.58 2.49
CA PRO A 142 5.34 -8.58 2.38
C PRO A 142 4.89 -8.38 0.92
N VAL A 143 3.66 -7.91 0.77
CA VAL A 143 3.12 -7.52 -0.53
C VAL A 143 3.46 -6.06 -0.78
N VAL A 144 4.35 -5.82 -1.74
CA VAL A 144 4.67 -4.48 -2.25
C VAL A 144 4.40 -4.48 -3.74
N ALA A 145 3.44 -3.65 -4.14
CA ALA A 145 3.01 -3.47 -5.51
C ALA A 145 3.41 -2.09 -6.04
N GLU A 146 3.30 -1.91 -7.35
CA GLU A 146 3.68 -0.67 -7.99
C GLU A 146 2.80 -0.27 -9.17
N THR A 147 2.93 1.00 -9.54
CA THR A 147 2.58 1.52 -10.86
C THR A 147 3.66 2.50 -11.32
N TRP A 148 3.77 2.77 -12.62
CA TRP A 148 4.85 3.58 -13.18
C TRP A 148 4.49 5.08 -13.28
N ASP A 149 5.15 5.94 -12.49
CA ASP A 149 4.94 7.40 -12.46
C ASP A 149 5.95 8.22 -13.30
N GLY A 150 6.80 7.59 -14.10
CA GLY A 150 7.90 8.26 -14.80
C GLY A 150 7.49 9.32 -15.84
N PHE A 151 6.20 9.50 -16.12
CA PHE A 151 5.68 10.64 -16.87
C PHE A 151 5.76 11.95 -16.09
N LEU A 152 5.40 11.93 -14.80
CA LEU A 152 5.30 13.13 -13.95
C LEU A 152 6.36 13.18 -12.86
N ASN A 153 7.03 12.06 -12.61
CA ASN A 153 8.04 11.90 -11.59
C ASN A 153 9.42 11.64 -12.21
N ASP A 154 10.46 12.18 -11.57
CA ASP A 154 11.83 11.72 -11.76
C ASP A 154 12.04 10.32 -11.14
N ILE A 155 11.49 9.29 -11.80
CA ILE A 155 11.49 7.91 -11.31
C ILE A 155 12.91 7.31 -11.17
N ASN A 156 13.88 7.83 -11.93
CA ASN A 156 15.28 7.38 -11.87
C ASN A 156 16.10 8.12 -10.81
N GLY A 157 15.53 9.09 -10.11
CA GLY A 157 16.18 9.73 -8.97
C GLY A 157 16.07 8.96 -7.65
N PHE A 158 15.29 7.86 -7.62
CA PHE A 158 15.13 6.98 -6.45
C PHE A 158 14.76 7.75 -5.16
N HIS A 159 13.80 8.67 -5.27
CA HIS A 159 13.41 9.61 -4.20
C HIS A 159 12.70 8.95 -3.01
N VAL A 160 12.20 7.72 -3.16
CA VAL A 160 11.58 6.98 -2.07
C VAL A 160 12.65 6.37 -1.18
N GLN A 161 12.61 6.70 0.11
CA GLN A 161 13.54 6.24 1.14
C GLN A 161 12.81 5.38 2.19
N PRO A 162 13.52 4.50 2.93
CA PRO A 162 12.89 3.66 3.96
C PRO A 162 12.05 4.44 4.98
N GLN A 163 12.50 5.64 5.36
CA GLN A 163 11.79 6.53 6.29
C GLN A 163 10.37 6.86 5.80
N HIS A 164 10.16 6.96 4.49
CA HIS A 164 8.87 7.29 3.90
C HIS A 164 7.83 6.18 4.14
N LEU A 165 8.24 4.92 4.24
CA LEU A 165 7.32 3.84 4.60
C LEU A 165 6.85 4.00 6.04
N PHE A 166 7.78 4.24 6.99
CA PHE A 166 7.43 4.44 8.39
C PHE A 166 6.54 5.67 8.57
N ASP A 167 6.74 6.72 7.79
CA ASP A 167 5.85 7.89 7.75
C ASP A 167 4.44 7.52 7.28
N ALA A 168 4.33 6.70 6.22
CA ALA A 168 3.05 6.22 5.72
C ALA A 168 2.33 5.32 6.75
N ILE A 169 3.05 4.44 7.45
CA ILE A 169 2.48 3.61 8.51
C ILE A 169 2.01 4.47 9.69
N ARG A 170 2.78 5.47 10.09
CA ARG A 170 2.37 6.40 11.16
C ARG A 170 1.10 7.16 10.80
N SER A 171 0.97 7.59 9.55
CA SER A 171 -0.22 8.30 9.05
C SER A 171 -1.44 7.39 8.84
N ALA A 172 -1.27 6.06 8.94
CA ALA A 172 -2.36 5.11 8.73
C ALA A 172 -3.49 5.31 9.74
N SER A 173 -4.72 5.34 9.25
CA SER A 173 -5.93 5.46 10.07
C SER A 173 -7.14 4.82 9.39
N SER A 174 -8.17 4.52 10.19
CA SER A 174 -9.48 4.10 9.70
C SER A 174 -10.39 5.31 9.45
N GLY A 175 -11.60 5.09 8.91
CA GLY A 175 -12.54 6.17 8.59
C GLY A 175 -12.34 6.78 7.19
N HIS A 176 -12.57 8.08 7.04
CA HIS A 176 -12.39 8.73 5.74
C HIS A 176 -10.92 8.76 5.29
N ILE A 177 -10.66 8.33 4.05
CA ILE A 177 -9.34 8.36 3.44
C ILE A 177 -9.22 9.49 2.43
N VAL A 178 -7.99 9.94 2.17
CA VAL A 178 -7.69 10.91 1.11
C VAL A 178 -7.51 10.17 -0.21
N GLU A 179 -8.11 10.67 -1.29
CA GLU A 179 -8.08 10.05 -2.62
C GLU A 179 -7.44 10.99 -3.66
N GLY A 180 -6.98 10.45 -4.79
CA GLY A 180 -6.35 11.21 -5.88
C GLY A 180 -4.82 11.23 -5.78
N ASN A 181 -4.23 12.43 -5.85
CA ASN A 181 -2.77 12.62 -5.97
C ASN A 181 -2.07 12.49 -4.60
N VAL A 182 -2.18 11.32 -3.97
CA VAL A 182 -1.59 11.03 -2.67
C VAL A 182 -0.90 9.67 -2.62
N GLY A 183 0.09 9.52 -1.75
CA GLY A 183 0.84 8.28 -1.56
C GLY A 183 1.42 7.76 -2.89
N GLY A 184 1.26 6.46 -3.14
CA GLY A 184 1.70 5.84 -4.39
C GLY A 184 0.99 6.37 -5.65
N GLY A 185 -0.17 7.04 -5.50
CA GLY A 185 -0.94 7.62 -6.61
C GLY A 185 -0.49 9.01 -7.05
N THR A 186 0.49 9.61 -6.37
CA THR A 186 0.84 11.04 -6.54
C THR A 186 1.18 11.44 -7.97
N GLY A 187 1.99 10.64 -8.68
CA GLY A 187 2.44 10.92 -10.05
C GLY A 187 1.71 10.13 -11.13
N MET A 188 0.59 9.50 -10.82
CA MET A 188 -0.03 8.51 -11.71
C MET A 188 -0.99 9.16 -12.72
N PRO A 189 -0.77 8.96 -14.04
CA PRO A 189 -1.71 9.41 -15.05
C PRO A 189 -2.82 8.38 -15.29
N ILE A 190 -4.07 8.74 -14.94
CA ILE A 190 -5.25 7.87 -15.10
C ILE A 190 -5.58 7.53 -16.57
N SER A 191 -5.18 8.35 -17.56
CA SER A 191 -5.52 8.13 -18.98
C SER A 191 -4.58 7.17 -19.73
N ARG A 192 -3.51 6.69 -19.09
CA ARG A 192 -2.51 5.81 -19.71
C ARG A 192 -2.03 4.65 -18.84
N ALA A 193 -2.52 4.53 -17.61
CA ALA A 193 -2.22 3.40 -16.75
C ALA A 193 -2.82 2.11 -17.34
N ARG A 194 -1.97 1.32 -17.99
CA ARG A 194 -2.16 -0.13 -18.03
C ARG A 194 -1.39 -0.68 -16.82
N THR A 195 -2.01 -1.65 -16.15
CA THR A 195 -1.50 -2.62 -15.16
C THR A 195 -1.54 -2.40 -13.63
N CYS A 196 -1.87 -3.54 -12.99
CA CYS A 196 -1.41 -4.15 -11.72
C CYS A 196 -2.09 -3.91 -10.35
N LEU A 197 -3.19 -3.17 -10.22
CA LEU A 197 -3.87 -3.06 -8.92
C LEU A 197 -5.24 -3.71 -8.85
N ASP A 198 -5.25 -5.05 -8.91
CA ASP A 198 -6.38 -5.87 -8.47
C ASP A 198 -5.93 -6.78 -7.31
N ILE A 199 -5.80 -6.23 -6.11
CA ILE A 199 -5.82 -7.05 -4.89
C ILE A 199 -7.30 -7.28 -4.57
N LEU A 200 -7.84 -8.40 -5.04
CA LEU A 200 -9.13 -8.87 -4.58
C LEU A 200 -8.95 -9.42 -3.16
N PHE A 201 -9.39 -8.66 -2.16
CA PHE A 201 -9.72 -9.21 -0.84
C PHE A 201 -10.94 -10.13 -1.00
N TYR A 202 -10.72 -11.30 -1.59
CA TYR A 202 -11.70 -12.37 -1.59
C TYR A 202 -11.40 -13.29 -0.40
N SER A 203 -12.43 -13.56 0.41
CA SER A 203 -12.46 -14.46 1.57
C SER A 203 -12.25 -13.85 2.97
N ILE A 204 -13.26 -13.08 3.45
CA ILE A 204 -13.62 -13.09 4.88
C ILE A 204 -15.11 -13.44 5.11
N TYR A 205 -15.96 -13.57 4.07
CA TYR A 205 -17.41 -13.69 4.27
C TYR A 205 -18.06 -15.05 3.99
N GLU A 206 -17.37 -16.08 3.48
CA GLU A 206 -18.03 -17.36 3.14
C GLU A 206 -17.64 -18.60 3.99
N LYS A 207 -16.82 -18.46 5.04
CA LYS A 207 -16.47 -19.62 5.90
C LYS A 207 -16.54 -19.38 7.41
N CYS A 208 -17.29 -18.37 7.86
CA CYS A 208 -17.61 -18.18 9.29
C CYS A 208 -19.13 -18.10 9.55
N LEU A 209 -19.91 -18.90 8.82
CA LEU A 209 -21.25 -19.34 9.19
C LEU A 209 -21.29 -20.87 9.17
#